data_AF-M7CFF4-F1
#
_entry.id   AF-M7CFF4-F1
#
_cell.length_a   1.000
_cell.length_b   1.000
_cell.length_c   1.000
_cell.angle_alpha   90.00
_cell.angle_beta   90.00
_cell.angle_gamma   90.00
#
_symmetry.space_group_name_H-M   'P 1'
#
loop_
_entity.id
_entity.type
_entity.pdbx_description
1 polymer ?
#
loop_
_entity_poly.entity_id
_entity_poly.type
_entity_poly.pdbx_seq_one_letter_code
_entity_poly.pdbx_strand_id
1 'polypeptide(L)'
;MREAVLGGYDTKLVKFHPQDKEADEPILALVYIATPQNPTYLGPASEEDIAAQIIVSSGRSGHNIEYLLRLADFMRYFCPKVEDEHLFSIEEALISILPCLCQAEDPLVEV
;
A
#
# COMPACT_ATOMS: atom_id res chain seq x y z
N MET A 1 -0.35 9.39 19.69
CA MET A 1 0.20 8.49 18.64
C MET A 1 -0.89 7.49 18.27
N ARG A 2 -1.51 7.60 17.09
CA ARG A 2 -2.63 6.74 16.69
C ARG A 2 -2.15 5.33 16.32
N GLU A 3 -1.04 5.25 15.61
CA GLU A 3 -0.46 4.05 15.02
C GLU A 3 0.07 3.09 16.10
N ALA A 4 0.76 3.62 17.11
CA ALA A 4 1.22 2.81 18.23
C ALA A 4 0.07 2.36 19.15
N VAL A 5 -0.86 3.25 19.48
CA VAL A 5 -1.90 2.99 20.48
C VAL A 5 -3.07 2.17 19.93
N LEU A 6 -3.50 2.43 18.70
CA LEU A 6 -4.64 1.75 18.08
C LEU A 6 -4.22 0.70 17.05
N GLY A 7 -3.06 0.87 16.42
CA GLY A 7 -2.58 -0.02 15.36
C GLY A 7 -1.56 -1.06 15.83
N GLY A 8 -1.06 -0.98 17.07
CA GLY A 8 -0.03 -1.90 17.58
C GLY A 8 1.32 -1.79 16.86
N TYR A 9 1.64 -0.63 16.29
CA TYR A 9 2.93 -0.42 15.62
C TYR A 9 4.03 -0.12 16.66
N ASP A 10 5.20 -0.75 16.46
CA ASP A 10 6.41 -0.42 17.22
C ASP A 10 7.01 0.89 16.71
N THR A 11 7.70 1.62 17.58
CA THR A 11 8.42 2.85 17.20
C THR A 11 9.91 2.61 17.14
N LYS A 12 10.58 3.10 16.08
CA LYS A 12 12.04 3.02 15.91
C LYS A 12 12.59 4.35 15.44
N LEU A 13 13.73 4.76 16.01
CA LEU A 13 14.54 5.84 15.45
C LEU A 13 15.51 5.24 14.43
N VAL A 14 15.46 5.73 13.19
CA VAL A 14 16.31 5.29 12.08
C VAL A 14 17.05 6.47 11.48
N LYS A 15 18.18 6.20 10.81
CA LYS A 15 18.88 7.22 10.01
C LYS A 15 18.17 7.34 8.67
N PHE A 16 17.57 8.51 8.41
CA PHE A 16 17.00 8.88 7.12
C PHE A 16 18.04 9.66 6.33
N HIS A 17 18.20 9.29 5.06
CA HIS A 17 19.11 9.93 4.13
C HIS A 17 18.27 10.78 3.16
N PRO A 18 18.21 12.11 3.33
CA PRO A 18 17.47 12.97 2.42
C PRO A 18 18.03 12.87 0.99
N GLN A 19 17.16 13.02 0.00
CA GLN A 19 17.58 13.02 -1.41
C GLN A 19 18.32 14.31 -1.81
N ASP A 20 18.11 15.40 -1.05
CA ASP A 20 18.75 16.68 -1.31
C ASP A 20 20.28 16.56 -1.19
N LYS A 21 20.99 17.00 -2.24
CA LYS A 21 22.45 16.91 -2.32
C LYS A 21 23.16 17.87 -1.38
N GLU A 22 22.47 18.86 -0.82
CA GLU A 22 23.05 19.76 0.18
C GLU A 22 23.00 19.20 1.61
N ALA A 23 22.21 18.14 1.83
CA ALA A 23 22.14 17.44 3.10
C ALA A 23 23.10 16.24 3.09
N ASP A 24 24.38 16.48 3.31
CA ASP A 24 25.39 15.40 3.39
C ASP A 24 25.24 14.50 4.63
N GLU A 25 24.50 14.94 5.65
CA GLU A 25 24.35 14.19 6.91
C GLU A 25 22.97 13.53 7.07
N PRO A 26 22.93 12.22 7.42
CA PRO A 26 21.68 11.54 7.75
C PRO A 26 21.03 12.14 8.98
N ILE A 27 19.70 12.29 8.95
CA ILE A 27 18.91 12.78 10.08
C ILE A 27 18.21 11.62 10.81
N LEU A 28 17.96 11.76 12.11
CA LEU A 28 17.18 10.78 12.86
C LEU A 28 15.68 10.97 12.58
N ALA A 29 15.04 9.92 12.08
CA ALA A 29 13.60 9.88 11.81
C ALA A 29 12.92 8.84 12.70
N LEU A 30 11.73 9.17 13.22
CA LEU A 30 10.87 8.25 13.95
C LEU A 30 9.96 7.51 12.96
N VAL A 31 10.04 6.18 12.94
CA VAL A 31 9.24 5.32 12.07
C VAL A 31 8.37 4.40 12.92
N TYR A 32 7.13 4.19 12.46
CA TYR A 32 6.18 3.23 13.03
C TYR A 32 6.19 1.97 12.16
N ILE A 33 6.44 0.80 12.75
CA ILE A 33 6.56 -0.47 12.02
C ILE A 33 5.69 -1.53 12.68
N ALA A 34 4.81 -2.16 11.91
CA ALA A 34 4.12 -3.37 12.34
C ALA A 34 5.07 -4.56 12.17
N THR A 35 5.46 -5.20 13.27
CA THR A 35 6.27 -6.42 13.26
C THR A 35 5.38 -7.65 13.04
N PRO A 36 5.94 -8.84 12.74
CA PRO A 36 5.16 -10.07 12.63
C PRO A 36 4.39 -10.45 13.91
N GLN A 37 4.70 -9.83 15.05
CA GLN A 37 3.97 -10.01 16.32
C GLN A 37 2.69 -9.17 16.38
N ASN A 38 2.49 -8.23 15.45
CA ASN A 38 1.30 -7.42 15.40
C ASN A 38 0.07 -8.29 15.06
N PRO A 39 -1.02 -8.24 15.85
CA PRO A 39 -2.19 -9.09 15.63
C PRO A 39 -2.92 -8.85 14.30
N THR A 40 -2.68 -7.73 13.63
CA THR A 40 -3.24 -7.43 12.31
C THR A 40 -2.30 -7.80 11.15
N TYR A 41 -1.13 -8.39 11.44
CA TYR A 41 -0.22 -8.87 10.40
C TYR A 41 -0.78 -10.14 9.75
N LEU A 42 -1.06 -10.08 8.45
CA LEU A 42 -1.65 -11.20 7.70
C LEU A 42 -0.61 -12.18 7.14
N GLY A 43 0.69 -11.85 7.23
CA GLY A 43 1.75 -12.64 6.63
C GLY A 43 2.10 -12.24 5.20
N PRO A 44 3.11 -12.88 4.60
CA PRO A 44 3.40 -12.78 3.17
C PRO A 44 2.31 -13.46 2.35
N ALA A 45 2.01 -12.90 1.18
CA ALA A 45 1.08 -13.45 0.17
C ALA A 45 1.59 -13.06 -1.22
N SER A 46 1.05 -13.67 -2.28
CA SER A 46 1.41 -13.26 -3.64
C SER A 46 0.81 -11.89 -3.97
N GLU A 47 1.39 -11.20 -4.94
CA GLU A 47 0.92 -9.90 -5.41
C GLU A 47 -0.54 -9.97 -5.91
N GLU A 48 -0.94 -11.08 -6.54
CA GLU A 48 -2.31 -11.32 -6.99
C GLU A 48 -3.29 -11.52 -5.83
N ASP A 49 -2.91 -12.28 -4.81
CA ASP A 49 -3.73 -12.48 -3.61
C ASP A 49 -3.91 -11.15 -2.85
N ILE A 50 -2.84 -10.37 -2.73
CA ILE A 50 -2.88 -9.03 -2.14
C ILE A 50 -3.80 -8.12 -2.97
N ALA A 51 -3.63 -8.08 -4.30
CA ALA A 51 -4.44 -7.26 -5.18
C ALA A 51 -5.93 -7.64 -5.13
N ALA A 52 -6.25 -8.94 -5.15
CA ALA A 52 -7.62 -9.44 -5.03
C ALA A 52 -8.26 -8.98 -3.70
N GLN A 53 -7.50 -9.05 -2.59
CA GLN A 53 -7.98 -8.56 -1.30
C GLN A 53 -8.17 -7.03 -1.29
N ILE A 54 -7.25 -6.27 -1.87
CA ILE A 54 -7.36 -4.80 -1.98
C ILE A 54 -8.63 -4.41 -2.73
N ILE A 55 -8.94 -5.09 -3.84
CA ILE A 55 -10.09 -4.77 -4.69
C ILE A 55 -11.42 -4.81 -3.92
N VAL A 56 -11.62 -5.82 -3.08
CA VAL A 56 -12.88 -6.01 -2.34
C VAL A 56 -12.91 -5.28 -0.99
N SER A 57 -11.79 -4.68 -0.57
CA SER A 57 -11.66 -4.08 0.77
C SER A 57 -12.06 -2.61 0.81
N SER A 58 -12.86 -2.25 1.82
CA SER A 58 -13.19 -0.85 2.14
C SER A 58 -13.34 -0.67 3.64
N GLY A 59 -13.18 0.57 4.11
CA GLY A 59 -13.33 0.92 5.52
C GLY A 59 -13.78 2.36 5.71
N ARG A 60 -13.68 2.84 6.96
CA ARG A 60 -14.10 4.22 7.33
C ARG A 60 -13.37 5.32 6.55
N SER A 61 -12.21 5.01 5.99
CA SER A 61 -11.37 5.93 5.21
C SER A 61 -11.56 5.83 3.70
N GLY A 62 -12.46 4.96 3.21
CA GLY A 62 -12.67 4.73 1.78
C GLY A 62 -12.27 3.33 1.32
N HIS A 63 -12.17 3.14 0.00
CA HIS A 63 -11.77 1.89 -0.63
C HIS A 63 -10.25 1.70 -0.57
N ASN A 64 -9.80 0.46 -0.43
CA ASN A 64 -8.36 0.17 -0.35
C ASN A 64 -7.66 0.34 -1.72
N ILE A 65 -8.39 0.22 -2.83
CA ILE A 65 -7.89 0.53 -4.17
C ILE A 65 -7.39 1.99 -4.23
N GLU A 66 -8.16 2.92 -3.68
CA GLU A 66 -7.80 4.34 -3.67
C GLU A 66 -6.51 4.59 -2.88
N TYR A 67 -6.30 3.86 -1.78
CA TYR A 67 -5.06 3.93 -1.01
C TYR A 67 -3.86 3.48 -1.84
N LEU A 68 -3.95 2.32 -2.51
CA LEU A 68 -2.87 1.79 -3.34
C LEU A 68 -2.49 2.77 -4.48
N LEU A 69 -3.48 3.21 -5.26
CA LEU A 69 -3.24 4.06 -6.43
C LEU A 69 -2.63 5.42 -6.04
N ARG A 70 -3.12 6.04 -4.95
CA ARG A 70 -2.55 7.29 -4.46
C ARG A 70 -1.10 7.14 -3.99
N LEU A 71 -0.75 5.98 -3.40
CA LEU A 71 0.61 5.69 -3.00
C LEU A 71 1.53 5.48 -4.22
N ALA A 72 1.07 4.70 -5.21
CA ALA A 72 1.81 4.50 -6.46
C ALA A 72 2.04 5.82 -7.21
N ASP A 73 1.01 6.67 -7.33
CA ASP A 73 1.12 8.00 -7.93
C ASP A 73 2.08 8.91 -7.17
N PHE A 74 2.04 8.89 -5.83
CA PHE A 74 2.97 9.63 -5.00
C PHE A 74 4.42 9.20 -5.27
N MET A 75 4.68 7.90 -5.30
CA MET A 75 6.01 7.36 -5.57
C MET A 75 6.52 7.75 -6.95
N ARG A 76 5.68 7.65 -7.99
CA ARG A 76 6.05 8.09 -9.36
C ARG A 76 6.39 9.58 -9.44
N TYR A 77 5.61 10.43 -8.78
CA TYR A 77 5.74 11.88 -8.93
C TYR A 77 6.84 12.46 -8.05
N PHE A 78 6.91 12.05 -6.78
CA PHE A 78 7.81 12.63 -5.78
C PHE A 78 9.10 11.83 -5.59
N CYS A 79 9.11 10.54 -5.91
CA CYS A 79 10.25 9.66 -5.71
C CYS A 79 10.65 8.90 -6.99
N PRO A 80 10.77 9.54 -8.17
CA PRO A 80 10.94 8.86 -9.46
C PRO A 80 12.24 8.06 -9.62
N LYS A 81 13.17 8.17 -8.66
CA LYS A 81 14.45 7.43 -8.64
C LYS A 81 14.45 6.28 -7.65
N VAL A 82 13.36 6.09 -6.91
CA VAL A 82 13.20 4.99 -5.96
C VAL A 82 12.42 3.90 -6.66
N GLU A 83 13.03 2.73 -6.77
CA GLU A 83 12.37 1.53 -7.29
C GLU A 83 11.68 0.81 -6.14
N ASP A 84 10.38 0.59 -6.29
CA ASP A 84 9.56 -0.22 -5.37
C ASP A 84 8.81 -1.26 -6.22
N GLU A 85 9.53 -2.34 -6.56
CA GLU A 85 9.02 -3.42 -7.41
C GLU A 85 7.73 -4.00 -6.83
N HIS A 86 7.69 -4.24 -5.52
CA HIS A 86 6.53 -4.86 -4.88
C HIS A 86 5.27 -3.98 -4.97
N LEU A 87 5.38 -2.67 -4.71
CA LEU A 87 4.26 -1.75 -4.84
C LEU A 87 3.67 -1.75 -6.26
N PHE A 88 4.54 -1.66 -7.28
CA PHE A 88 4.10 -1.60 -8.67
C PHE A 88 3.60 -2.95 -9.18
N SER A 89 4.16 -4.08 -8.74
CA SER A 89 3.64 -5.41 -9.09
C SER A 89 2.24 -5.65 -8.52
N ILE A 90 1.94 -5.18 -7.30
CA ILE A 90 0.57 -5.24 -6.75
C ILE A 90 -0.40 -4.38 -7.57
N GLU A 91 0.01 -3.19 -7.98
CA GLU A 91 -0.80 -2.31 -8.81
C GLU A 91 -1.07 -2.91 -10.19
N GLU A 92 -0.06 -3.49 -10.83
CA GLU A 92 -0.19 -4.20 -12.11
C GLU A 92 -1.14 -5.40 -11.98
N ALA A 93 -1.00 -6.20 -10.92
CA ALA A 93 -1.91 -7.31 -10.63
C ALA A 93 -3.35 -6.81 -10.44
N LEU A 94 -3.56 -5.70 -9.73
CA LEU A 94 -4.86 -5.08 -9.54
C LEU A 94 -5.49 -4.62 -10.87
N ILE A 95 -4.71 -3.96 -11.72
CA ILE A 95 -5.17 -3.50 -13.05
C ILE A 95 -5.51 -4.69 -13.96
N SER A 96 -4.77 -5.80 -13.86
CA SER A 96 -5.06 -7.03 -14.61
C SER A 96 -6.41 -7.65 -14.18
N ILE A 97 -6.75 -7.60 -12.90
CA ILE A 97 -7.97 -8.22 -12.35
C ILE A 97 -9.23 -7.36 -12.61
N LEU A 98 -9.13 -6.03 -12.54
CA LEU A 98 -10.30 -5.12 -12.64
C LEU A 98 -11.18 -5.32 -13.89
N PRO A 99 -10.62 -5.43 -15.12
CA PRO A 99 -11.42 -5.66 -16.33
C PRO A 99 -12.25 -6.95 -16.27
N CYS A 100 -11.77 -7.98 -15.58
CA CYS A 100 -12.48 -9.26 -15.41
C CYS A 100 -13.70 -9.14 -14.49
N LEU A 101 -13.71 -8.17 -13.57
CA LEU A 101 -14.81 -7.96 -12.63
C LEU A 101 -15.94 -7.10 -13.21
N CYS A 102 -15.62 -6.16 -14.11
CA CYS A 102 -16.61 -5.33 -14.80
C CYS A 102 -17.43 -6.10 -15.85
N GLN A 103 -16.99 -7.31 -16.25
CA GLN A 103 -17.67 -8.17 -17.22
C GLN A 103 -18.69 -9.12 -16.56
N ALA A 104 -18.85 -9.07 -15.23
CA ALA A 104 -19.70 -10.00 -14.47
C ALA A 104 -21.11 -9.45 -14.11
N GLU A 105 -21.51 -8.29 -14.64
CA GLU A 105 -22.91 -7.86 -14.59
C GLU A 105 -23.69 -8.45 -15.78
N ASP A 106 -24.17 -9.67 -15.59
CA ASP A 106 -25.12 -10.35 -16.47
C ASP A 106 -26.49 -9.61 -16.41
N PRO A 107 -27.08 -9.14 -17.53
CA PRO A 107 -28.37 -8.47 -17.49
C PRO A 107 -29.49 -9.48 -17.21
N LEU A 108 -29.99 -9.49 -15.97
CA LEU A 108 -31.20 -10.22 -15.61
C LEU A 108 -32.45 -9.58 -16.26
N VAL A 109 -32.96 -10.29 -17.27
CA VAL A 109 -34.38 -10.58 -17.57
C VAL A 109 -35.34 -9.43 -17.90
N GLU A 110 -35.89 -9.44 -19.12
CA GLU A 110 -37.33 -9.21 -19.32
C GLU A 110 -37.96 -10.42 -20.03
N VAL A 111 -39.07 -10.90 -19.45
CA VAL A 111 -39.94 -12.00 -19.90
C VAL A 111 -40.91 -11.51 -20.98
#